data_AF-A0A635R801-F1
#
_entry.id   AF-A0A635R801-F1
#
_cell.length_a   1.000
_cell.length_b   1.000
_cell.length_c   1.000
_cell.angle_alpha   90.00
_cell.angle_beta   90.00
_cell.angle_gamma   90.00
#
_symmetry.space_group_name_H-M   'P 1'
#
loop_
_entity.id
_entity.type
_entity.pdbx_description
1 polymer ?
#
loop_
_entity_poly.entity_id
_entity_poly.type
_entity_poly.pdbx_seq_one_letter_code
_entity_poly.pdbx_strand_id
1 'polypeptide(L)' 'MEIKRIVTKNKQIVYVAGDNEFSAVINSENALIIGYPGKVITRSHQRVIDKLIAKAKARDGVGSVQTHTGLTLAL' A
#
# COMPACT_ATOMS: atom_id res chain seq x y z
N MET A 1 1.75 14.91 -3.47
CA MET A 1 1.36 13.62 -2.87
C MET A 1 2.59 12.76 -2.74
N GLU A 2 3.01 12.49 -1.51
CA GLU A 2 4.21 11.71 -1.20
C GLU A 2 3.83 10.24 -0.94
N ILE A 3 4.64 9.31 -1.44
CA ILE A 3 4.53 7.88 -1.12
C ILE A 3 5.81 7.48 -0.42
N LYS A 4 5.72 7.17 0.87
CA LYS A 4 6.84 6.75 1.71
C LYS A 4 6.98 5.22 1.62
N ARG A 5 8.22 4.75 1.49
CA ARG A 5 8.57 3.32 1.56
C ARG A 5 9.45 3.14 2.79
N ILE A 6 9.02 2.29 3.70
CA ILE A 6 9.68 1.98 4.96
C ILE A 6 10.07 0.50 4.91
N VAL A 7 11.31 0.19 5.23
CA VAL A 7 11.74 -1.20 5.41
C VAL A 7 11.84 -1.43 6.91
N THR A 8 11.00 -2.32 7.44
CA THR A 8 11.00 -2.63 8.87
C THR A 8 12.20 -3.49 9.23
N LYS A 9 12.49 -3.62 10.54
CA LYS A 9 13.56 -4.48 11.06
C LYS A 9 13.40 -5.95 10.62
N ASN A 10 12.16 -6.39 10.38
CA ASN A 10 11.83 -7.73 9.90
C ASN A 10 11.97 -7.88 8.37
N LYS A 11 12.60 -6.90 7.69
CA LYS A 11 12.72 -6.81 6.23
C LYS A 11 11.37 -6.74 5.49
N GLN A 12 10.30 -6.40 6.19
CA GLN A 12 9.00 -6.18 5.56
C GLN A 12 8.98 -4.79 4.92
N ILE A 13 8.49 -4.71 3.70
CA ILE A 13 8.38 -3.45 2.97
C ILE A 13 6.97 -2.90 3.21
N VAL A 14 6.91 -1.71 3.82
CA VAL A 14 5.68 -0.99 4.09
C VAL A 14 5.64 0.28 3.27
N TYR A 15 4.51 0.54 2.63
CA TYR A 15 4.21 1.75 1.89
C TYR A 15 3.17 2.56 2.65
N VAL A 16 3.36 3.88 2.67
CA VAL A 16 2.40 4.83 3.22
C VAL A 16 2.11 5.91 2.18
N ALA A 17 0.84 6.16 1.89
CA ALA A 17 0.43 7.10 0.84
C ALA A 17 -0.85 7.88 1.21
N GLY A 18 -1.07 8.98 0.50
CA GLY A 18 -2.25 9.85 0.71
C GLY A 18 -2.26 10.42 2.12
N ASP A 19 -1.21 11.12 2.53
CA ASP A 19 -1.13 11.74 3.86
C ASP A 19 -1.34 10.77 5.05
N ASN A 20 -0.85 9.53 4.88
CA ASN A 20 -1.00 8.40 5.81
C ASN A 20 -2.40 7.76 5.87
N GLU A 21 -3.27 8.05 4.90
CA GLU A 21 -4.57 7.38 4.75
C GLU A 21 -4.43 5.92 4.29
N PHE A 22 -3.40 5.62 3.49
CA PHE A 22 -3.17 4.28 2.95
C PHE A 22 -1.90 3.70 3.53
N SER A 23 -2.01 2.45 3.98
CA SER A 23 -0.90 1.59 4.38
C SER A 23 -0.84 0.42 3.42
N ALA A 24 0.35 -0.05 3.04
CA ALA A 24 0.44 -1.28 2.26
C ALA A 24 1.68 -2.09 2.61
N VAL A 25 1.58 -3.41 2.61
CA VAL A 25 2.70 -4.31 2.88
C VAL A 25 2.89 -5.31 1.76
N ILE A 26 4.13 -5.69 1.48
CA ILE A 26 4.44 -6.79 0.58
C ILE A 26 4.59 -8.07 1.41
N ASN A 27 3.80 -9.09 1.08
CA ASN A 27 3.88 -10.40 1.74
C ASN A 27 4.95 -11.29 1.09
N SER A 28 5.14 -12.50 1.61
CA SER A 28 6.12 -13.48 1.10
C SER A 28 5.83 -13.99 -0.32
N GLU A 29 4.61 -13.80 -0.83
CA GLU A 29 4.21 -14.18 -2.19
C GLU A 29 4.40 -13.02 -3.20
N ASN A 30 5.09 -11.95 -2.80
CA ASN A 30 5.20 -10.70 -3.57
C ASN A 30 3.82 -10.09 -3.92
N ALA A 31 2.82 -10.31 -3.08
CA ALA A 31 1.52 -9.65 -3.16
C ALA A 31 1.54 -8.37 -2.33
N LEU A 32 1.05 -7.28 -2.91
CA LEU A 32 0.88 -6.00 -2.23
C LEU A 32 -0.50 -5.93 -1.59
N ILE A 33 -0.53 -5.95 -0.26
CA ILE A 33 -1.74 -5.83 0.54
C ILE A 33 -1.88 -4.37 0.94
N ILE A 34 -2.92 -3.69 0.45
CA ILE A 34 -3.21 -2.29 0.73
C ILE A 34 -4.35 -2.22 1.74
N GLY A 35 -4.11 -1.61 2.89
CA GLY A 35 -5.09 -1.30 3.92
C GLY A 35 -5.50 0.18 3.89
N TYR A 36 -6.80 0.42 3.88
CA TYR A 36 -7.42 1.72 4.05
C TYR A 36 -8.44 1.67 5.21
N PRO A 37 -8.34 2.56 6.21
CA PRO A 37 -9.22 2.54 7.38
C PRO A 37 -10.66 2.95 7.06
N GLY A 38 -10.88 3.71 6.00
CA GLY A 38 -12.22 4.13 5.58
C GLY A 38 -13.02 2.97 4.98
N LYS A 39 -14.35 3.14 4.97
CA LYS A 39 -15.29 2.14 4.43
C LYS A 39 -15.46 2.21 2.92
N VAL A 40 -15.23 3.38 2.32
CA VAL A 40 -15.51 3.62 0.89
C VAL A 40 -14.28 4.20 0.20
N ILE A 41 -13.89 3.58 -0.91
CA ILE A 41 -12.83 4.07 -1.80
C ILE A 41 -13.48 4.99 -2.82
N THR A 42 -13.08 6.25 -2.82
CA THR A 42 -13.54 7.25 -3.78
C THR A 42 -12.63 7.25 -5.02
N ARG A 43 -13.01 8.00 -6.06
CA ARG A 43 -12.19 8.14 -7.28
C ARG A 43 -10.83 8.80 -7.00
N SER A 44 -10.74 9.71 -6.03
CA SER A 44 -9.47 10.30 -5.61
C SER A 44 -8.59 9.26 -4.90
N HIS A 45 -9.16 8.43 -4.04
CA HIS A 45 -8.47 7.30 -3.40
C HIS A 45 -7.95 6.29 -4.43
N GLN A 46 -8.73 5.99 -5.47
CA GLN A 46 -8.28 5.10 -6.53
C GLN A 46 -7.01 5.60 -7.22
N ARG A 47 -6.92 6.92 -7.51
CA ARG A 47 -5.70 7.52 -8.07
C ARG A 47 -4.49 7.39 -7.15
N VAL A 48 -4.69 7.45 -5.83
CA VAL A 48 -3.65 7.23 -4.82
C VAL A 48 -3.17 5.79 -4.85
N ILE A 49 -4.12 4.85 -4.83
CA ILE A 49 -3.88 3.40 -4.89
C ILE A 49 -3.12 3.04 -6.16
N ASP A 50 -3.56 3.50 -7.33
CA ASP A 50 -2.94 3.19 -8.62
C ASP A 50 -1.46 3.65 -8.66
N LYS A 51 -1.17 4.84 -8.12
CA LYS A 51 0.22 5.34 -8.01
C LYS A 51 1.07 4.52 -7.04
N LEU A 52 0.49 4.11 -5.92
CA LEU A 52 1.17 3.24 -4.95
C LEU A 52 1.48 1.88 -5.57
N ILE A 53 0.54 1.28 -6.29
CA ILE A 53 0.73 0.02 -7.03
C ILE A 53 1.83 0.16 -8.06
N ALA A 54 1.79 1.21 -8.89
CA ALA A 54 2.80 1.44 -9.92
C ALA A 54 4.21 1.56 -9.31
N LYS A 55 4.34 2.28 -8.18
CA LYS A 55 5.62 2.44 -7.48
C LYS A 55 6.13 1.11 -6.89
N ALA A 56 5.24 0.34 -6.26
CA ALA A 56 5.60 -0.95 -5.68
C ALA A 56 5.98 -1.98 -6.75
N LYS A 57 5.26 -2.02 -7.89
CA LYS A 57 5.62 -2.85 -9.04
C LYS A 57 7.00 -2.49 -9.61
N ALA A 58 7.26 -1.20 -9.83
CA ALA A 58 8.51 -0.74 -10.41
C ALA A 58 9.73 -0.97 -9.50
N ARG A 59 9.57 -0.88 -8.17
CA ARG A 59 10.69 -1.04 -7.22
C ARG A 59 10.87 -2.45 -6.68
N ASP A 60 9.79 -3.14 -6.34
CA ASP A 60 9.84 -4.39 -5.58
C ASP A 60 9.25 -5.58 -6.36
N GLY A 61 8.83 -5.40 -7.61
CA GLY A 61 8.42 -6.50 -8.49
C GLY A 61 7.12 -7.21 -8.06
N VAL A 62 6.18 -6.47 -7.49
CA VAL A 62 4.88 -6.99 -7.02
C VAL A 62 4.11 -7.70 -8.14
N GLY A 63 3.67 -8.94 -7.90
CA GLY A 63 2.93 -9.76 -8.85
C GLY A 63 1.41 -9.60 -8.75
N SER A 64 0.89 -9.43 -7.54
CA SER A 64 -0.55 -9.32 -7.28
C SER A 64 -0.86 -8.20 -6.28
N VAL A 65 -2.09 -7.68 -6.32
CA VAL A 65 -2.52 -6.56 -5.46
C VAL A 65 -3.87 -6.90 -4.83
N GLN A 66 -3.98 -6.70 -3.53
CA GLN A 66 -5.23 -6.83 -2.78
C GLN A 66 -5.46 -5.54 -2.00
N THR A 67 -6.70 -5.02 -2.03
CA THR A 67 -7.07 -3.80 -1.31
C THR A 67 -8.18 -4.12 -0.33
N HIS A 68 -7.98 -3.77 0.94
CA HIS A 68 -8.91 -3.99 2.04
C HIS A 68 -9.35 -2.65 2.63
N THR A 69 -10.67 -2.51 2.82
CA THR A 69 -11.29 -1.36 3.49
C THR A 69 -11.56 -1.70 4.96
N GLY A 70 -11.66 -0.69 5.82
CA GLY A 70 -11.80 -0.87 7.27
C GLY A 70 -10.58 -1.51 7.94
N LEU A 71 -9.43 -1.54 7.27
CA LEU A 71 -8.21 -2.17 7.76
C LEU A 71 -7.06 -1.17 7.79
N THR A 72 -6.46 -0.99 8.97
CA THR A 72 -5.18 -0.30 9.11
C THR A 72 -4.11 -1.34 9.29
N LEU A 73 -3.11 -1.37 8.42
CA LEU A 73 -1.96 -2.24 8.59
C LEU A 73 -1.01 -1.57 9.58
N ALA A 74 -0.74 -2.22 10.71
CA ALA A 74 0.20 -1.72 11.70
C ALA A 74 1.62 -1.66 11.11
N LEU A 75 2.30 -0.53 11.31
CA LEU A 75 3.67 -0.23 10.88
C LEU A 75 4.72 -0.86 11.80
#